data_AF-A0A8S1EWN5-F1
#
_entry.id   AF-A0A8S1EWN5-F1
#
_cell.length_a   1.000
_cell.length_b   1.000
_cell.length_c   1.000
_cell.angle_alpha   90.00
_cell.angle_beta   90.00
_cell.angle_gamma   90.00
#
_symmetry.space_group_name_H-M   'P 1'
#
loop_
_entity.id
_entity.type
_entity.pdbx_description
1 polymer ?
#
loop_
_entity_poly.entity_id
_entity_poly.type
_entity_poly.pdbx_seq_one_letter_code
_entity_poly.pdbx_strand_id
1 'polypeptide(L)'
;MNEGASEPASTERIVLNVGGQKFETTVSTLSRVPDSVLSVMISERWQRPNQELFIDRDPTHFGKVLNFLRDGEHFVVPANSETCDELRREANFYNLPLLADLCTPMNIDVGDVVQWKRDAIPIYWKPFVRYMVDDSLSLPFIYDRNNHTLARCIACEEYQDPKCSYLFDINYTAWEPMKHHMLNMTGEVTQLMGDQCCIVSWDNGQQIHLPKSALMRMPGIVNM
;
A
#
# COMPACT_ATOMS: atom_id res chain seq x y z
N MET A 1 5.21 -53.51 10.90
CA MET A 1 6.01 -52.43 11.52
C MET A 1 5.59 -51.17 10.78
N ASN A 2 4.81 -50.31 11.43
CA ASN A 2 4.31 -49.07 10.82
C ASN A 2 5.23 -47.96 11.33
N GLU A 3 6.22 -47.56 10.52
CA GLU A 3 7.03 -46.37 10.81
C GLU A 3 6.14 -45.15 10.55
N GLY A 4 5.39 -44.74 11.56
CA GLY A 4 4.63 -43.50 11.53
C GLY A 4 5.60 -42.33 11.55
N ALA A 5 5.61 -41.54 10.48
CA ALA A 5 6.28 -40.25 10.46
C ALA A 5 5.74 -39.40 11.62
N SER A 6 6.61 -39.01 12.55
CA SER A 6 6.25 -38.11 13.66
C SER A 6 5.87 -36.74 13.10
N GLU A 7 4.78 -36.15 13.58
CA GLU A 7 4.38 -34.77 13.21
C GLU A 7 5.56 -33.79 13.40
N PRO A 8 5.71 -32.79 12.52
CA PRO A 8 6.80 -31.84 12.61
C PRO A 8 6.76 -31.03 13.90
N ALA A 9 7.92 -30.83 14.51
CA ALA A 9 8.06 -29.82 15.54
C ALA A 9 7.84 -28.44 14.91
N SER A 10 6.97 -27.63 15.52
CA SER A 10 6.61 -26.29 15.01
C SER A 10 7.82 -25.37 14.76
N THR A 11 8.93 -25.61 15.47
CA THR A 11 10.18 -24.86 15.39
C THR A 11 11.19 -25.41 14.39
N GLU A 12 10.89 -26.51 13.70
CA GLU A 12 11.80 -27.09 12.71
C GLU A 12 12.05 -26.10 11.57
N ARG A 13 13.33 -25.93 11.20
CA ARG A 13 13.76 -25.09 10.09
C ARG A 13 13.61 -25.83 8.77
N ILE A 14 13.08 -25.12 7.77
CA ILE A 14 12.85 -25.62 6.42
C ILE A 14 13.48 -24.66 5.42
N VAL A 15 14.13 -25.23 4.42
CA VAL A 15 14.65 -24.51 3.26
C VAL A 15 13.71 -24.72 2.07
N LEU A 16 13.32 -23.61 1.44
CA LEU A 16 12.53 -23.53 0.23
C LEU A 16 13.41 -22.98 -0.89
N ASN A 17 13.36 -23.59 -2.06
CA ASN A 17 14.01 -23.09 -3.27
C ASN A 17 12.95 -22.46 -4.17
N VAL A 18 12.92 -21.14 -4.29
CA VAL A 18 11.95 -20.39 -5.10
C VAL A 18 12.67 -19.83 -6.31
N GLY A 19 12.40 -20.38 -7.51
CA GLY A 19 13.02 -19.92 -8.76
C GLY A 19 14.55 -19.95 -8.77
N GLY A 20 15.18 -20.80 -7.94
CA GLY A 20 16.63 -20.89 -7.76
C GLY A 20 17.19 -20.16 -6.53
N GLN A 21 16.41 -19.31 -5.88
CA GLN A 21 16.80 -18.61 -4.65
C GLN A 21 16.33 -19.38 -3.41
N LYS A 22 17.26 -19.63 -2.47
CA LYS A 22 16.96 -20.34 -1.24
C LYS A 22 16.48 -19.41 -0.13
N PHE A 23 15.35 -19.75 0.48
CA PHE A 23 14.78 -19.10 1.65
C PHE A 23 14.69 -20.10 2.79
N GLU A 24 14.91 -19.63 4.01
CA GLU A 24 14.84 -20.47 5.19
C GLU A 24 13.86 -19.89 6.22
N THR A 25 13.01 -20.75 6.78
CA THR A 25 11.96 -20.37 7.73
C THR A 25 11.56 -21.58 8.58
N THR A 26 10.50 -21.48 9.39
CA THR A 26 9.99 -22.58 10.23
C THR A 26 8.72 -23.22 9.69
N VAL A 27 8.46 -24.46 10.10
CA VAL A 27 7.17 -25.14 9.88
C VAL A 27 6.00 -24.27 10.34
N SER A 28 6.11 -23.67 11.52
CA SER A 28 5.06 -22.80 12.10
C SER A 28 4.72 -21.60 11.21
N THR A 29 5.72 -20.98 10.58
CA THR A 29 5.51 -19.82 9.71
C THR A 29 4.72 -20.22 8.48
N LEU A 30 5.12 -21.30 7.83
CA LEU A 30 4.51 -21.77 6.57
C LEU A 30 3.14 -22.42 6.79
N SER A 31 2.85 -22.90 8.00
CA SER A 31 1.55 -23.47 8.39
C SER A 31 0.58 -22.44 8.97
N ARG A 32 0.95 -21.14 9.01
CA ARG A 32 0.15 -20.11 9.68
C ARG A 32 -1.18 -19.85 8.99
N VAL A 33 -1.23 -19.97 7.68
CA VAL A 33 -2.46 -19.88 6.89
C VAL A 33 -2.81 -21.30 6.44
N PRO A 34 -3.87 -21.90 7.01
CA PRO A 34 -4.37 -23.21 6.58
C PRO A 34 -4.73 -23.19 5.09
N ASP A 35 -4.56 -24.32 4.43
CA ASP A 35 -4.89 -24.53 3.00
C ASP A 35 -4.16 -23.59 2.02
N SER A 36 -3.15 -22.85 2.50
CA SER A 36 -2.21 -22.16 1.62
C SER A 36 -1.32 -23.16 0.90
N VAL A 37 -0.81 -22.79 -0.29
CA VAL A 37 0.14 -23.64 -1.04
C VAL A 37 1.32 -24.05 -0.16
N LEU A 38 1.81 -23.13 0.66
CA LEU A 38 2.95 -23.37 1.56
C LEU A 38 2.62 -24.36 2.68
N SER A 39 1.42 -24.30 3.26
CA SER A 39 0.97 -25.28 4.26
C SER A 39 0.79 -26.68 3.66
N VAL A 40 0.24 -26.78 2.44
CA VAL A 40 0.05 -28.04 1.72
C VAL A 40 1.40 -28.66 1.38
N MET A 41 2.34 -27.89 0.82
CA MET A 41 3.68 -28.37 0.49
C MET A 41 4.43 -28.94 1.71
N ILE A 42 4.29 -28.33 2.89
CA ILE A 42 4.86 -28.90 4.12
C ILE A 42 4.19 -30.20 4.49
N SER A 43 2.85 -30.28 4.41
CA SER A 43 2.13 -31.50 4.77
C SER A 43 2.54 -32.67 3.86
N GLU A 44 2.76 -32.42 2.56
CA GLU A 44 3.22 -33.42 1.59
C GLU A 44 4.69 -33.79 1.78
N ARG A 45 5.56 -32.85 2.17
CA ARG A 45 6.97 -33.13 2.52
C ARG A 45 7.06 -34.22 3.58
N TRP A 46 6.15 -34.25 4.54
CA TRP A 46 6.16 -35.26 5.59
C TRP A 46 5.81 -36.66 5.13
N GLN A 47 5.09 -36.76 4.01
CA GLN A 47 4.87 -38.03 3.35
C GLN A 47 6.11 -38.49 2.56
N ARG A 48 7.06 -37.58 2.27
CA ARG A 48 8.28 -37.81 1.48
C ARG A 48 9.50 -37.04 2.03
N PRO A 49 10.04 -37.46 3.19
CA PRO A 49 11.22 -36.83 3.77
C PRO A 49 12.42 -36.95 2.81
N ASN A 50 13.22 -35.87 2.69
CA ASN A 50 14.43 -35.69 1.86
C ASN A 50 14.26 -35.02 0.48
N GLN A 51 13.07 -34.59 0.08
CA GLN A 51 12.91 -33.81 -1.15
C GLN A 51 13.16 -32.31 -0.91
N GLU A 52 13.93 -31.65 -1.79
CA GLU A 52 14.03 -30.18 -1.80
C GLU A 52 12.65 -29.61 -2.15
N LEU A 53 12.15 -28.68 -1.33
CA LEU A 53 10.91 -27.97 -1.62
C LEU A 53 11.18 -26.88 -2.66
N PHE A 54 10.97 -27.22 -3.93
CA PHE A 54 11.12 -26.30 -5.04
C PHE A 54 9.77 -25.68 -5.43
N ILE A 55 9.78 -24.37 -5.67
CA ILE A 55 8.65 -23.58 -6.14
C ILE A 55 9.10 -22.86 -7.42
N ASP A 56 8.45 -23.17 -8.54
CA ASP A 56 8.73 -22.54 -9.84
C ASP A 56 8.05 -21.17 -9.96
N ARG A 57 8.55 -20.22 -9.14
CA ARG A 57 8.08 -18.83 -9.07
C ARG A 57 9.26 -17.87 -9.02
N ASP A 58 9.00 -16.63 -9.39
CA ASP A 58 9.97 -15.54 -9.23
C ASP A 58 10.21 -15.24 -7.74
N PRO A 59 11.47 -15.23 -7.26
CA PRO A 59 11.77 -15.05 -5.84
C PRO A 59 11.64 -13.61 -5.34
N THR A 60 11.49 -12.61 -6.22
CA THR A 60 11.56 -11.17 -5.92
C THR A 60 10.65 -10.75 -4.76
N HIS A 61 9.45 -11.32 -4.68
CA HIS A 61 8.46 -10.97 -3.65
C HIS A 61 8.30 -12.01 -2.55
N PHE A 62 8.98 -13.16 -2.63
CA PHE A 62 8.80 -14.24 -1.67
C PHE A 62 9.23 -13.86 -0.25
N GLY A 63 10.24 -13.00 -0.11
CA GLY A 63 10.61 -12.44 1.19
C GLY A 63 9.47 -11.66 1.87
N LYS A 64 8.65 -10.94 1.08
CA LYS A 64 7.47 -10.20 1.59
C LYS A 64 6.35 -11.16 1.99
N VAL A 65 6.15 -12.24 1.22
CA VAL A 65 5.22 -13.32 1.59
C VAL A 65 5.61 -13.93 2.94
N LEU A 66 6.89 -14.23 3.16
CA LEU A 66 7.35 -14.73 4.47
C LEU A 66 7.16 -13.72 5.60
N ASN A 67 7.39 -12.44 5.35
CA ASN A 67 7.16 -11.40 6.35
C ASN A 67 5.66 -11.27 6.69
N PHE A 68 4.76 -11.34 5.71
CA PHE A 68 3.33 -11.43 5.96
C PHE A 68 2.97 -12.63 6.86
N LEU A 69 3.53 -13.81 6.59
CA LEU A 69 3.31 -14.98 7.44
C LEU A 69 3.88 -14.82 8.86
N ARG A 70 4.85 -13.92 9.08
CA ARG A 70 5.42 -13.62 10.41
C ARG A 70 4.64 -12.54 11.15
N ASP A 71 4.16 -11.53 10.43
CA ASP A 71 3.56 -10.33 11.02
C ASP A 71 2.01 -10.39 11.04
N GLY A 72 1.40 -11.20 10.17
CA GLY A 72 -0.05 -11.33 10.04
C GLY A 72 -0.71 -10.03 9.60
N GLU A 73 -1.77 -9.63 10.29
CA GLU A 73 -2.52 -8.38 10.04
C GLU A 73 -1.69 -7.11 10.24
N HIS A 74 -0.55 -7.20 10.92
CA HIS A 74 0.37 -6.07 11.11
C HIS A 74 1.35 -5.88 9.95
N PHE A 75 1.28 -6.72 8.92
CA PHE A 75 2.11 -6.58 7.73
C PHE A 75 1.83 -5.26 7.00
N VAL A 76 2.88 -4.51 6.68
CA VAL A 76 2.80 -3.25 5.94
C VAL A 76 3.11 -3.52 4.47
N VAL A 77 2.13 -3.25 3.60
CA VAL A 77 2.30 -3.42 2.15
C VAL A 77 3.24 -2.37 1.57
N PRO A 78 3.93 -2.68 0.45
CA PRO A 78 4.75 -1.69 -0.26
C PRO A 78 3.93 -0.47 -0.70
N ALA A 79 4.50 0.73 -0.55
CA ALA A 79 3.85 1.96 -1.00
C ALA A 79 3.82 2.12 -2.53
N ASN A 80 4.73 1.45 -3.24
CA ASN A 80 4.78 1.45 -4.70
C ASN A 80 3.67 0.54 -5.27
N SER A 81 2.83 1.10 -6.14
CA SER A 81 1.66 0.39 -6.69
C SER A 81 2.02 -0.83 -7.52
N GLU A 82 3.03 -0.73 -8.38
CA GLU A 82 3.51 -1.85 -9.22
C GLU A 82 4.03 -3.01 -8.37
N THR A 83 4.86 -2.70 -7.36
CA THR A 83 5.34 -3.69 -6.38
C THR A 83 4.18 -4.33 -5.61
N CYS A 84 3.15 -3.55 -5.29
CA CYS A 84 1.97 -4.03 -4.59
C CYS A 84 1.14 -4.97 -5.49
N ASP A 85 0.98 -4.64 -6.77
CA ASP A 85 0.29 -5.47 -7.76
C ASP A 85 1.03 -6.77 -8.07
N GLU A 86 2.37 -6.73 -8.11
CA GLU A 86 3.19 -7.93 -8.20
C GLU A 86 3.05 -8.81 -6.96
N LEU A 87 3.12 -8.21 -5.77
CA LEU A 87 2.93 -8.93 -4.51
C LEU A 87 1.52 -9.55 -4.41
N ARG A 88 0.49 -8.84 -4.90
CA ARG A 88 -0.88 -9.35 -4.99
C ARG A 88 -0.97 -10.59 -5.88
N ARG A 89 -0.26 -10.61 -7.01
CA ARG A 89 -0.19 -11.79 -7.89
C ARG A 89 0.45 -12.98 -7.18
N GLU A 90 1.52 -12.77 -6.43
CA GLU A 90 2.12 -13.84 -5.61
C GLU A 90 1.17 -14.28 -4.48
N ALA A 91 0.51 -13.35 -3.80
CA ALA A 91 -0.44 -13.66 -2.73
C ALA A 91 -1.58 -14.56 -3.24
N ASN A 92 -2.10 -14.28 -4.44
CA ASN A 92 -3.08 -15.14 -5.10
C ASN A 92 -2.52 -16.52 -5.43
N PHE A 93 -1.28 -16.59 -5.94
CA PHE A 93 -0.62 -17.87 -6.23
C PHE A 93 -0.47 -18.74 -4.98
N TYR A 94 0.02 -18.17 -3.87
CA TYR A 94 0.21 -18.90 -2.62
C TYR A 94 -1.08 -19.16 -1.83
N ASN A 95 -2.22 -18.72 -2.35
CA ASN A 95 -3.53 -18.77 -1.69
C ASN A 95 -3.53 -18.05 -0.32
N LEU A 96 -3.14 -16.77 -0.34
CA LEU A 96 -3.08 -15.88 0.82
C LEU A 96 -4.08 -14.71 0.66
N PRO A 97 -5.39 -14.94 0.89
CA PRO A 97 -6.44 -13.97 0.55
C PRO A 97 -6.28 -12.64 1.29
N LEU A 98 -5.97 -12.67 2.60
CA LEU A 98 -5.74 -11.45 3.37
C LEU A 98 -4.59 -10.60 2.81
N LEU A 99 -3.49 -11.23 2.36
CA LEU A 99 -2.39 -10.49 1.74
C LEU A 99 -2.82 -9.91 0.38
N ALA A 100 -3.58 -10.67 -0.41
CA ALA A 100 -4.11 -10.18 -1.68
C ALA A 100 -5.05 -8.97 -1.48
N ASP A 101 -5.88 -9.00 -0.44
CA ASP A 101 -6.78 -7.91 -0.06
C ASP A 101 -5.99 -6.69 0.42
N LEU A 102 -4.99 -6.88 1.28
CA LEU A 102 -4.09 -5.81 1.72
C LEU A 102 -3.34 -5.16 0.55
N CYS A 103 -3.01 -5.94 -0.48
CA CYS A 103 -2.36 -5.44 -1.70
C CYS A 103 -3.34 -4.95 -2.77
N THR A 104 -4.64 -5.09 -2.56
CA THR A 104 -5.64 -4.61 -3.52
C THR A 104 -5.60 -3.08 -3.51
N PRO A 105 -5.45 -2.43 -4.69
CA PRO A 105 -5.57 -0.99 -4.78
C PRO A 105 -6.88 -0.59 -4.13
N MET A 106 -6.82 0.39 -3.23
CA MET A 106 -8.03 0.86 -2.58
C MET A 106 -8.97 1.41 -3.68
N ASN A 107 -10.10 0.74 -3.89
CA ASN A 107 -11.15 1.26 -4.76
C ASN A 107 -11.79 2.43 -4.04
N ILE A 108 -11.37 3.62 -4.45
CA ILE A 108 -11.98 4.88 -4.06
C ILE A 108 -12.92 5.26 -5.19
N ASP A 109 -14.21 5.29 -4.87
CA ASP A 109 -15.29 5.64 -5.78
C ASP A 109 -15.88 7.01 -5.44
N VAL A 110 -16.67 7.58 -6.36
CA VAL A 110 -17.37 8.84 -6.11
C VAL A 110 -18.36 8.66 -4.97
N GLY A 111 -18.35 9.58 -4.01
CA GLY A 111 -19.17 9.55 -2.79
C GLY A 111 -18.52 8.84 -1.60
N ASP A 112 -17.34 8.24 -1.78
CA ASP A 112 -16.59 7.68 -0.65
C ASP A 112 -16.09 8.80 0.28
N VAL A 113 -16.24 8.58 1.58
CA VAL A 113 -15.60 9.41 2.61
C VAL A 113 -14.19 8.90 2.83
N VAL A 114 -13.21 9.79 2.75
CA VAL A 114 -11.78 9.47 2.81
C VAL A 114 -11.04 10.30 3.85
N GLN A 115 -9.89 9.80 4.28
CA GLN A 115 -8.90 10.50 5.10
C GLN A 115 -7.50 10.34 4.49
N TRP A 116 -6.56 11.18 4.91
CA TRP A 116 -5.16 11.00 4.56
C TRP A 116 -4.59 9.73 5.17
N LYS A 117 -3.84 8.95 4.37
CA LYS A 117 -3.00 7.91 4.96
C LYS A 117 -1.87 8.53 5.77
N ARG A 118 -1.53 7.88 6.89
CA ARG A 118 -0.49 8.37 7.82
C ARG A 118 0.89 8.50 7.17
N ASP A 119 1.25 7.55 6.32
CA ASP A 119 2.51 7.51 5.58
C ASP A 119 2.54 8.50 4.40
N ALA A 120 1.38 8.90 3.88
CA ALA A 120 1.28 9.97 2.89
C ALA A 120 1.59 11.34 3.52
N ILE A 121 1.05 11.68 4.69
CA ILE A 121 1.14 13.04 5.26
C ILE A 121 2.56 13.66 5.21
N PRO A 122 3.66 12.99 5.63
CA PRO A 122 5.00 13.55 5.54
C PRO A 122 5.42 14.02 4.13
N ILE A 123 4.87 13.40 3.09
CA ILE A 123 5.13 13.68 1.68
C ILE A 123 4.25 14.84 1.19
N TYR A 124 2.99 14.90 1.62
CA TYR A 124 1.97 15.79 1.04
C TYR A 124 1.71 17.08 1.82
N TRP A 125 2.10 17.18 3.10
CA TRP A 125 1.65 18.31 3.94
C TRP A 125 2.12 19.69 3.47
N LYS A 126 3.36 19.84 2.96
CA LYS A 126 3.82 21.13 2.40
C LYS A 126 3.10 21.49 1.09
N PRO A 127 3.01 20.58 0.09
CA PRO A 127 2.11 20.70 -1.06
C PRO A 127 0.70 21.16 -0.68
N PHE A 128 0.11 20.51 0.33
CA PHE A 128 -1.24 20.78 0.80
C PHE A 128 -1.38 22.18 1.41
N VAL A 129 -0.45 22.61 2.29
CA VAL A 129 -0.44 23.97 2.86
C VAL A 129 -0.32 25.01 1.75
N ARG A 130 0.54 24.78 0.76
CA ARG A 130 0.71 25.70 -0.37
C ARG A 130 -0.60 25.88 -1.13
N TYR A 131 -1.26 24.76 -1.42
CA TYR A 131 -2.57 24.75 -2.04
C TYR A 131 -3.61 25.54 -1.21
N MET A 132 -3.66 25.36 0.12
CA MET A 132 -4.63 26.09 0.95
C MET A 132 -4.43 27.60 0.94
N VAL A 133 -3.21 28.08 0.71
CA VAL A 133 -2.87 29.50 0.67
C VAL A 133 -3.10 30.10 -0.73
N ASP A 134 -3.06 29.29 -1.77
CA ASP A 134 -3.25 29.68 -3.18
C ASP A 134 -4.46 28.95 -3.78
N ASP A 135 -5.63 29.58 -3.70
CA ASP A 135 -6.91 29.07 -4.20
C ASP A 135 -6.97 28.90 -5.73
N SER A 136 -5.94 29.36 -6.46
CA SER A 136 -5.84 29.17 -7.90
C SER A 136 -5.30 27.80 -8.30
N LEU A 137 -4.70 27.06 -7.35
CA LEU A 137 -4.18 25.72 -7.58
C LEU A 137 -5.31 24.69 -7.49
N SER A 138 -5.25 23.62 -8.29
CA SER A 138 -6.08 22.41 -8.16
C SER A 138 -5.24 21.18 -7.74
N LEU A 139 -3.93 21.23 -8.00
CA LEU A 139 -2.97 20.16 -7.77
C LEU A 139 -2.02 20.50 -6.61
N PRO A 140 -1.67 19.51 -5.74
CA PRO A 140 -0.84 19.78 -4.57
C PRO A 140 0.64 19.96 -4.94
N PHE A 141 1.16 19.26 -5.96
CA PHE A 141 2.60 19.24 -6.20
C PHE A 141 3.06 20.34 -7.14
N ILE A 142 4.11 21.04 -6.73
CA ILE A 142 4.67 22.18 -7.44
C ILE A 142 6.15 21.94 -7.69
N TYR A 143 6.63 22.36 -8.87
CA TYR A 143 8.04 22.30 -9.24
C TYR A 143 8.39 23.44 -10.21
N ASP A 144 9.66 23.82 -10.28
CA ASP A 144 10.12 24.85 -11.21
C ASP A 144 10.71 24.23 -12.48
N ARG A 145 10.36 24.80 -13.64
CA ARG A 145 10.92 24.45 -14.94
C ARG A 145 11.14 25.71 -15.76
N ASN A 146 12.39 25.99 -16.14
CA ASN A 146 12.76 27.16 -16.94
C ASN A 146 12.31 28.50 -16.31
N ASN A 147 12.51 28.67 -15.00
CA ASN A 147 12.03 29.82 -14.21
C ASN A 147 10.50 30.03 -14.25
N HIS A 148 9.75 28.99 -14.62
CA HIS A 148 8.30 28.96 -14.52
C HIS A 148 7.89 27.88 -13.55
N THR A 149 7.18 28.27 -12.50
CA THR A 149 6.62 27.30 -11.56
C THR A 149 5.42 26.63 -12.19
N LEU A 150 5.31 25.32 -12.03
CA LEU A 150 4.24 24.48 -12.57
C LEU A 150 3.69 23.60 -11.46
N ALA A 151 2.39 23.29 -11.54
CA ALA A 151 1.81 22.23 -10.72
C ALA A 151 1.62 20.97 -11.57
N ARG A 152 2.05 19.80 -11.06
CA ARG A 152 1.92 18.52 -11.76
C ARG A 152 1.50 17.38 -10.83
N CYS A 153 0.44 16.67 -11.16
CA CYS A 153 0.06 15.47 -10.41
C CYS A 153 1.13 14.38 -10.54
N ILE A 154 1.61 13.81 -9.43
CA ILE A 154 2.61 12.72 -9.51
C ILE A 154 2.04 11.41 -10.07
N ALA A 155 0.72 11.25 -10.06
CA ALA A 155 0.08 9.99 -10.44
C ALA A 155 -0.45 10.03 -11.88
N CYS A 156 -1.13 11.09 -12.31
CA CYS A 156 -1.65 11.19 -13.69
C CYS A 156 -0.84 12.12 -14.60
N GLU A 157 0.25 12.72 -14.12
CA GLU A 157 1.08 13.69 -14.85
C GLU A 157 0.33 14.90 -15.43
N GLU A 158 -0.89 15.20 -14.96
CA GLU A 158 -1.62 16.39 -15.37
C GLU A 158 -0.87 17.66 -14.94
N TYR A 159 -0.78 18.64 -15.84
CA TYR A 159 -0.10 19.91 -15.63
C TYR A 159 -1.11 21.05 -15.48
N GLN A 160 -0.84 21.94 -14.55
CA GLN A 160 -1.55 23.21 -14.41
C GLN A 160 -0.53 24.34 -14.36
N ASP A 161 -0.79 25.40 -15.15
CA ASP A 161 -0.08 26.67 -15.00
C ASP A 161 -0.60 27.40 -13.76
N PRO A 162 0.20 27.54 -12.70
CA PRO A 162 -0.20 28.30 -11.53
C PRO A 162 -0.30 29.77 -11.94
N LYS A 163 -1.47 30.37 -11.72
CA LYS A 163 -1.69 31.76 -12.13
C LYS A 163 -0.82 32.74 -11.33
N CYS A 164 -0.33 32.37 -10.13
CA CYS A 164 0.58 33.19 -9.31
C CYS A 164 1.33 32.37 -8.24
N SER A 165 2.31 31.54 -8.63
CA SER A 165 3.12 30.81 -7.64
C SER A 165 4.07 31.69 -6.83
N TYR A 166 4.37 32.93 -7.22
CA TYR A 166 5.45 33.73 -6.62
C TYR A 166 4.99 34.70 -5.51
N LEU A 167 3.69 34.81 -5.24
CA LEU A 167 3.17 35.85 -4.33
C LEU A 167 3.22 35.46 -2.85
N PHE A 168 3.37 34.18 -2.54
CA PHE A 168 3.26 33.69 -1.16
C PHE A 168 4.61 33.19 -0.63
N ASP A 169 5.12 33.86 0.40
CA ASP A 169 6.20 33.33 1.24
C ASP A 169 5.56 32.56 2.42
N ILE A 170 5.72 31.23 2.44
CA ILE A 170 5.08 30.37 3.45
C ILE A 170 6.11 29.93 4.48
N ASN A 171 5.90 30.36 5.72
CA ASN A 171 6.64 29.85 6.86
C ASN A 171 6.15 28.44 7.23
N TYR A 172 6.68 27.41 6.57
CA TYR A 172 6.28 26.01 6.81
C TYR A 172 6.46 25.55 8.26
N THR A 173 7.37 26.15 9.02
CA THR A 173 7.57 25.84 10.45
C THR A 173 6.32 26.18 11.28
N ALA A 174 5.68 27.32 10.99
CA ALA A 174 4.42 27.71 11.64
C ALA A 174 3.26 26.78 11.26
N TRP A 175 3.35 26.09 10.13
CA TRP A 175 2.34 25.16 9.63
C TRP A 175 2.61 23.70 10.00
N GLU A 176 3.65 23.37 10.77
CA GLU A 176 3.90 21.98 11.19
C GLU A 176 2.71 21.29 11.89
N PRO A 177 1.88 21.98 12.71
CA PRO A 177 0.66 21.39 13.26
C PRO A 177 -0.32 20.85 12.21
N MET A 178 -0.21 21.31 10.95
CA MET A 178 -1.02 20.80 9.84
C MET A 178 -0.85 19.29 9.64
N LYS A 179 0.35 18.74 9.88
CA LYS A 179 0.58 17.29 9.80
C LYS A 179 -0.38 16.52 10.71
N HIS A 180 -0.58 17.03 11.93
CA HIS A 180 -1.50 16.43 12.90
C HIS A 180 -2.96 16.69 12.54
N HIS A 181 -3.27 17.85 11.95
CA HIS A 181 -4.61 18.16 11.48
C HIS A 181 -5.03 17.21 10.34
N MET A 182 -4.17 17.03 9.33
CA MET A 182 -4.41 16.15 8.18
C MET A 182 -4.75 14.70 8.57
N LEU A 183 -4.25 14.21 9.71
CA LEU A 183 -4.61 12.88 10.22
C LEU A 183 -6.09 12.72 10.54
N ASN A 184 -6.77 13.81 10.86
CA ASN A 184 -8.17 13.84 11.26
C ASN A 184 -9.07 14.49 10.21
N MET A 185 -8.48 15.07 9.15
CA MET A 185 -9.23 15.68 8.07
C MET A 185 -10.00 14.63 7.30
N THR A 186 -11.27 14.93 7.03
CA THR A 186 -12.15 14.08 6.22
C THR A 186 -12.52 14.82 4.95
N GLY A 187 -12.73 14.06 3.88
CA GLY A 187 -13.21 14.59 2.62
C GLY A 187 -14.10 13.60 1.90
N GLU A 188 -14.91 14.11 0.99
CA GLU A 188 -15.74 13.30 0.09
C GLU A 188 -15.13 13.31 -1.31
N VAL A 189 -15.08 12.14 -1.93
CA VAL A 189 -14.59 11.99 -3.30
C VAL A 189 -15.66 12.48 -4.26
N THR A 190 -15.42 13.60 -4.94
CA THR A 190 -16.40 14.24 -5.83
C THR A 190 -16.24 13.81 -7.28
N GLN A 191 -15.01 13.47 -7.71
CA GLN A 191 -14.74 13.10 -9.09
C GLN A 191 -13.57 12.12 -9.18
N LEU A 192 -13.65 11.16 -10.11
CA LEU A 192 -12.52 10.29 -10.47
C LEU A 192 -11.77 10.87 -11.67
N MET A 193 -10.44 10.87 -11.58
CA MET A 193 -9.54 11.36 -12.61
C MET A 193 -8.71 10.18 -13.12
N GLY A 194 -9.28 9.44 -14.07
CA GLY A 194 -8.74 8.15 -14.53
C GLY A 194 -8.66 7.12 -13.40
N ASP A 195 -7.72 6.18 -13.52
CA ASP A 195 -7.62 5.05 -12.60
C ASP A 195 -6.90 5.39 -11.30
N GLN A 196 -5.94 6.33 -11.34
CA GLN A 196 -5.00 6.57 -10.25
C GLN A 196 -5.32 7.78 -9.36
N CYS A 197 -6.20 8.68 -9.80
CA CYS A 197 -6.46 9.94 -9.12
C CYS A 197 -7.94 10.21 -8.86
N CYS A 198 -8.20 11.16 -7.98
CA CYS A 198 -9.53 11.66 -7.68
C CYS A 198 -9.47 13.11 -7.19
N ILE A 199 -10.61 13.80 -7.24
CA ILE A 199 -10.84 15.09 -6.58
C ILE A 199 -11.56 14.81 -5.28
N VAL A 200 -11.03 15.35 -4.19
CA VAL A 200 -11.62 15.27 -2.85
C VAL A 200 -12.04 16.66 -2.41
N SER A 201 -13.30 16.79 -2.01
CA SER A 201 -13.81 17.96 -1.31
C SER A 201 -13.62 17.75 0.19
N TRP A 202 -12.67 18.48 0.76
CA TRP A 202 -12.35 18.42 2.19
C TRP A 202 -13.37 19.20 3.03
N ASP A 203 -13.50 18.82 4.30
CA ASP A 203 -14.34 19.47 5.31
C ASP A 203 -14.09 20.98 5.48
N ASN A 204 -12.89 21.44 5.18
CA ASN A 204 -12.52 22.86 5.19
C ASN A 204 -12.97 23.63 3.93
N GLY A 205 -13.69 22.99 3.00
CA GLY A 205 -14.21 23.58 1.77
C GLY A 205 -13.26 23.54 0.57
N GLN A 206 -12.04 23.04 0.73
CA GLN A 206 -11.04 22.95 -0.35
C GLN A 206 -11.28 21.72 -1.24
N GLN A 207 -11.09 21.86 -2.55
CA GLN A 207 -11.26 20.77 -3.52
C GLN A 207 -9.96 20.45 -4.24
N ILE A 208 -9.34 19.33 -3.86
CA ILE A 208 -7.97 19.02 -4.29
C ILE A 208 -7.97 17.77 -5.15
N HIS A 209 -7.24 17.81 -6.26
CA HIS A 209 -6.91 16.64 -7.05
C HIS A 209 -5.68 15.94 -6.46
N LEU A 210 -5.83 14.69 -6.00
CA LEU A 210 -4.74 13.89 -5.44
C LEU A 210 -4.77 12.41 -5.87
N PRO A 211 -3.63 11.71 -5.76
CA PRO A 211 -3.57 10.27 -5.99
C PRO A 211 -4.43 9.50 -5.00
N LYS A 212 -5.16 8.49 -5.49
CA LYS A 212 -5.94 7.56 -4.65
C LYS A 212 -5.05 6.85 -3.63
N SER A 213 -3.78 6.63 -3.96
CA SER A 213 -2.79 5.99 -3.08
C SER A 213 -2.51 6.76 -1.80
N ALA A 214 -2.74 8.09 -1.77
CA ALA A 214 -2.54 8.94 -0.59
C ALA A 214 -3.70 8.91 0.41
N LEU A 215 -4.81 8.25 0.03
CA LEU A 215 -6.07 8.28 0.74
C LEU A 215 -6.42 6.91 1.33
N MET A 216 -7.11 6.93 2.45
CA MET A 216 -7.80 5.77 3.00
C MET A 216 -9.29 6.02 3.05
N ARG A 217 -10.10 5.05 2.59
CA ARG A 217 -11.56 5.08 2.73
C ARG A 217 -11.92 4.90 4.20
N MET A 218 -12.76 5.79 4.72
CA MET A 218 -13.37 5.58 6.01
C MET A 218 -14.47 4.53 5.87
N PRO A 219 -14.52 3.51 6.75
CA PRO A 219 -15.70 2.66 6.83
C PRO A 219 -16.89 3.57 7.15
N GLY A 220 -17.86 3.61 6.24
CA GLY A 220 -19.04 4.44 6.41
C GLY A 220 -19.64 4.15 7.78
N ILE A 221 -19.86 5.20 8.57
CA ILE A 221 -20.78 5.11 9.69
C ILE A 221 -22.12 4.82 9.04
N VAL A 222 -22.51 3.55 9.03
CA VAL A 222 -23.89 3.17 8.74
C VAL A 222 -24.69 3.83 9.84
N ASN A 223 -25.31 4.97 9.52
CA ASN A 223 -26.30 5.57 10.41
C ASN A 223 -27.39 4.51 10.61
N MET A 224 -27.43 3.95 11.83
CA MET A 224 -28.58 3.17 12.31
C MET A 224 -29.78 4.09 12.49
#